data_AF-A0A2N2IQ23-F1
#
_entry.id   AF-A0A2N2IQ23-F1
#
_cell.length_a   1.000
_cell.length_b   1.000
_cell.length_c   1.000
_cell.angle_alpha   90.00
_cell.angle_beta   90.00
_cell.angle_gamma   90.00
#
_symmetry.space_group_name_H-M   'P 1'
#
loop_
_entity.id
_entity.type
_entity.pdbx_description
1 polymer ?
#
loop_
_entity_poly.entity_id
_entity_poly.type
_entity_poly.pdbx_seq_one_letter_code
_entity_poly.pdbx_strand_id
1 'polypeptide(L)'
;MGLPLRRQLQTAALLLIGAALSHTLPSHAKAPPIASVEVTTKVSRKNVDVPGIFRSEVLRQLRHIDIERSGQEDLVLSASLLRLDTQRTGSRAQSSCLVSATLQKKNGALVAVLRGRARAEDDINAASDNEMAALRAAVRSTLRGIPQALR
;
A
#
# COMPACT_ATOMS: atom_id res chain seq x y z
N MET A 1 -34.29 21.21 78.37
CA MET A 1 -35.09 22.07 77.46
C MET A 1 -34.45 23.45 77.43
N GLY A 2 -34.10 23.97 76.24
CA GLY A 2 -33.78 25.38 76.01
C GLY A 2 -32.30 25.72 75.71
N LEU A 3 -31.92 25.76 74.42
CA LEU A 3 -30.69 26.38 73.89
C LEU A 3 -30.65 27.90 74.18
N PRO A 4 -29.45 28.51 74.26
CA PRO A 4 -29.07 29.43 73.19
C PRO A 4 -27.57 29.33 72.80
N LEU A 5 -27.23 29.33 71.51
CA LEU A 5 -27.05 30.52 70.65
C LEU A 5 -25.67 31.18 70.82
N ARG A 6 -24.76 30.96 69.86
CA ARG A 6 -24.11 31.98 69.01
C ARG A 6 -22.69 31.58 68.60
N ARG A 7 -22.48 31.69 67.27
CA ARG A 7 -21.28 32.24 66.58
C ARG A 7 -19.98 31.47 66.82
N GLN A 8 -19.19 31.11 65.81
CA GLN A 8 -18.80 31.97 64.70
C GLN A 8 -17.82 31.18 63.80
N LEU A 9 -17.78 31.60 62.53
CA LEU A 9 -16.60 31.62 61.65
C LEU A 9 -16.11 30.32 60.96
N GLN A 10 -16.43 30.28 59.65
CA GLN A 10 -15.52 30.15 58.50
C GLN A 10 -14.58 28.92 58.50
N THR A 11 -14.62 28.05 57.50
CA THR A 11 -14.21 28.39 56.12
C THR A 11 -14.77 27.41 55.11
N ALA A 12 -15.21 27.95 53.98
CA ALA A 12 -15.59 27.24 52.78
C ALA A 12 -14.39 26.58 52.08
N ALA A 13 -14.59 25.39 51.53
CA ALA A 13 -13.79 24.87 50.43
C ALA A 13 -14.69 23.96 49.57
N LEU A 14 -15.31 24.56 48.55
CA LEU A 14 -15.94 23.83 47.44
C LEU A 14 -14.84 23.14 46.63
N LEU A 15 -14.86 21.81 46.57
CA LEU A 15 -14.08 21.01 45.62
C LEU A 15 -15.05 20.48 44.55
N LEU A 16 -15.12 21.19 43.43
CA LEU A 16 -15.78 20.78 42.20
C LEU A 16 -14.96 19.67 41.54
N ILE A 17 -15.43 18.43 41.64
CA ILE A 17 -14.90 17.29 40.89
C ILE A 17 -15.47 17.38 39.47
N GLY A 18 -14.69 17.95 38.55
CA GLY A 18 -14.98 17.96 37.12
C GLY A 18 -14.73 16.59 36.52
N ALA A 19 -15.80 15.87 36.19
CA ALA A 19 -15.77 14.63 35.44
C ALA A 19 -15.31 14.90 34.00
N ALA A 20 -14.05 14.63 33.69
CA ALA A 20 -13.54 14.61 32.32
C ALA A 20 -14.07 13.34 31.61
N LEU A 21 -15.21 13.47 30.92
CA LEU A 21 -15.64 12.49 29.93
C LEU A 21 -14.74 12.61 28.69
N SER A 22 -13.65 11.86 28.68
CA SER A 22 -12.83 11.63 27.50
C SER A 22 -13.65 10.88 26.45
N HIS A 23 -14.23 11.61 25.50
CA HIS A 23 -14.89 11.05 24.33
C HIS A 23 -13.81 10.58 23.35
N THR A 24 -13.42 9.32 23.42
CA THR A 24 -12.63 8.68 22.36
C THR A 24 -13.52 8.48 21.14
N LEU A 25 -13.38 9.35 20.14
CA LEU A 25 -14.06 9.18 18.86
C LEU A 25 -13.56 7.89 18.17
N PRO A 26 -14.47 7.07 17.61
CA PRO A 26 -14.07 5.89 16.85
C PRO A 26 -13.40 6.34 15.54
N SER A 27 -12.10 6.07 15.42
CA SER A 27 -11.38 6.17 14.15
C SER A 27 -11.94 5.13 13.18
N HIS A 28 -12.91 5.53 12.35
CA HIS A 28 -13.36 4.72 11.22
C HIS A 28 -12.21 4.67 10.20
N ALA A 29 -11.37 3.65 10.32
CA ALA A 29 -10.40 3.29 9.30
C ALA A 29 -11.18 2.99 8.00
N LYS A 30 -11.12 3.93 7.07
CA LYS A 30 -11.76 3.89 5.76
C LYS A 30 -11.26 2.65 5.00
N ALA A 31 -12.17 1.74 4.66
CA ALA A 31 -11.83 0.50 3.96
C ALA A 31 -11.07 0.78 2.65
N PRO A 32 -10.02 -0.01 2.33
CA PRO A 32 -9.21 0.20 1.14
C PRO A 32 -10.03 -0.06 -0.13
N PRO A 33 -9.85 0.74 -1.19
CA PRO A 33 -10.57 0.59 -2.47
C PRO A 33 -10.22 -0.69 -3.24
N ILE A 34 -9.10 -1.36 -2.91
CA ILE A 34 -8.74 -2.68 -3.42
C ILE A 34 -8.91 -3.68 -2.29
N ALA A 35 -9.87 -4.58 -2.43
CA ALA A 35 -10.23 -5.56 -1.42
C ALA A 35 -9.22 -6.71 -1.33
N SER A 36 -8.65 -7.11 -2.46
CA SER A 36 -7.66 -8.20 -2.52
C SER A 36 -6.56 -7.92 -3.53
N VAL A 37 -5.34 -8.35 -3.19
CA VAL A 37 -4.17 -8.29 -4.06
C VAL A 37 -3.57 -9.67 -4.17
N GLU A 38 -3.63 -10.21 -5.37
CA GLU A 38 -3.05 -11.49 -5.74
C GLU A 38 -1.78 -11.24 -6.54
N VAL A 39 -0.71 -11.95 -6.20
CA VAL A 39 0.58 -11.76 -6.84
C VAL A 39 1.13 -13.11 -7.22
N THR A 40 1.42 -13.27 -8.52
CA THR A 40 1.93 -14.51 -9.10
C THR A 40 3.23 -14.24 -9.85
N THR A 41 4.16 -15.17 -9.78
CA THR A 41 5.41 -15.11 -10.56
C THR A 41 5.86 -16.51 -10.93
N LYS A 42 6.44 -16.64 -12.13
CA LYS A 42 7.20 -17.83 -12.54
C LYS A 42 8.71 -17.58 -12.58
N VAL A 43 9.12 -16.34 -12.30
CA VAL A 43 10.53 -15.95 -12.25
C VAL A 43 11.14 -16.44 -10.93
N SER A 44 12.21 -17.21 -11.04
CA SER A 44 13.03 -17.65 -9.92
C SER A 44 14.48 -17.22 -10.11
N ARG A 45 15.16 -16.95 -8.98
CA ARG A 45 16.56 -16.57 -8.91
C ARG A 45 17.19 -17.29 -7.71
N LYS A 46 18.40 -17.80 -7.89
CA LYS A 46 19.13 -18.46 -6.81
C LYS A 46 19.37 -17.44 -5.68
N ASN A 47 19.02 -17.82 -4.45
CA ASN A 47 19.22 -17.01 -3.24
C ASN A 47 18.49 -15.66 -3.21
N VAL A 48 17.45 -15.45 -4.04
CA VAL A 48 16.64 -14.23 -4.03
C VAL A 48 15.17 -14.58 -3.99
N ASP A 49 14.45 -14.07 -2.99
CA ASP A 49 12.99 -14.19 -2.88
C ASP A 49 12.27 -13.20 -3.81
N VAL A 50 12.35 -13.47 -5.11
CA VAL A 50 11.65 -12.68 -6.14
C VAL A 50 10.14 -12.58 -5.89
N PRO A 51 9.42 -13.67 -5.51
CA PRO A 51 8.01 -13.57 -5.15
C PRO A 51 7.72 -12.58 -4.02
N GLY A 52 8.45 -12.65 -2.91
CA GLY A 52 8.28 -11.76 -1.77
C GLY A 52 8.60 -10.30 -2.10
N ILE A 53 9.68 -10.06 -2.85
CA ILE A 53 10.06 -8.72 -3.32
C ILE A 53 8.99 -8.15 -4.25
N PHE A 54 8.52 -8.91 -5.24
CA PHE A 54 7.51 -8.46 -6.18
C PHE A 54 6.20 -8.13 -5.46
N ARG A 55 5.74 -8.99 -4.53
CA ARG A 55 4.56 -8.73 -3.70
C ARG A 55 4.71 -7.44 -2.89
N SER A 56 5.86 -7.26 -2.24
CA SER A 56 6.14 -6.09 -1.42
C SER A 56 6.13 -4.79 -2.25
N GLU A 57 6.69 -4.82 -3.46
CA GLU A 57 6.71 -3.67 -4.37
C GLU A 57 5.33 -3.31 -4.91
N VAL A 58 4.50 -4.31 -5.27
CA VAL A 58 3.11 -4.07 -5.67
C VAL A 58 2.33 -3.40 -4.54
N LEU A 59 2.38 -3.99 -3.33
CA LEU A 59 1.68 -3.42 -2.16
C LEU A 59 2.19 -2.03 -1.81
N ARG A 60 3.50 -1.79 -1.93
CA ARG A 60 4.09 -0.47 -1.69
C ARG A 60 3.57 0.57 -2.67
N GLN A 61 3.55 0.25 -3.97
CA GLN A 61 3.06 1.18 -5.00
C GLN A 61 1.56 1.45 -4.84
N LEU A 62 0.75 0.43 -4.50
CA LEU A 62 -0.68 0.61 -4.27
C LEU A 62 -1.00 1.62 -3.16
N ARG A 63 -0.20 1.66 -2.09
CA ARG A 63 -0.38 2.66 -1.02
C ARG A 63 -0.20 4.11 -1.46
N HIS A 64 0.45 4.34 -2.60
CA HIS A 64 0.68 5.68 -3.16
C HIS A 64 -0.33 6.07 -4.24
N ILE A 65 -1.24 5.17 -4.62
CA ILE A 65 -2.24 5.45 -5.63
C ILE A 65 -3.48 5.97 -4.92
N ASP A 66 -3.79 7.24 -5.15
CA ASP A 66 -5.06 7.79 -4.73
C ASP A 66 -6.14 7.30 -5.70
N ILE A 67 -6.98 6.40 -5.21
CA ILE A 67 -8.16 5.93 -5.93
C ILE A 67 -9.31 6.74 -5.37
N GLU A 68 -9.66 7.82 -6.07
CA GLU A 68 -10.88 8.55 -5.76
C GLU A 68 -12.06 7.57 -5.79
N ARG A 69 -13.01 7.77 -4.88
CA ARG A 69 -14.13 6.85 -4.58
C ARG A 69 -15.15 6.76 -5.73
N SER A 70 -14.75 6.44 -6.96
CA SER A 70 -15.67 6.12 -8.05
C SER A 70 -16.28 4.73 -7.83
N GLY A 71 -17.22 4.64 -6.88
CA GLY A 71 -17.96 3.42 -6.56
C GLY A 71 -17.11 2.44 -5.74
N GLN A 72 -17.52 2.17 -4.49
CA GLN A 72 -16.91 1.21 -3.57
C GLN A 72 -17.08 -0.24 -4.05
N GLU A 73 -16.57 -0.58 -5.23
CA GLU A 73 -16.55 -1.96 -5.67
C GLU A 73 -15.37 -2.66 -5.00
N ASP A 74 -15.61 -3.84 -4.44
CA ASP A 74 -14.58 -4.75 -3.94
C ASP A 74 -13.70 -5.18 -5.13
N LEU A 75 -12.70 -4.36 -5.47
CA LEU A 75 -11.80 -4.63 -6.58
C LEU A 75 -10.73 -5.64 -6.15
N VAL A 76 -10.45 -6.57 -7.06
CA VAL A 76 -9.36 -7.55 -6.96
C VAL A 76 -8.31 -7.16 -7.98
N LEU A 77 -7.07 -6.98 -7.50
CA LEU A 77 -5.90 -6.79 -8.37
C LEU A 77 -5.11 -8.10 -8.43
N SER A 78 -5.01 -8.70 -9.61
CA SER A 78 -4.12 -9.84 -9.84
C SER A 78 -2.92 -9.38 -10.67
N ALA A 79 -1.74 -9.35 -10.04
CA ALA A 79 -0.47 -8.93 -10.66
C ALA A 79 0.42 -10.13 -10.96
N SER A 80 0.99 -10.17 -12.16
CA SER A 80 1.87 -11.23 -12.63
C SER A 80 3.21 -10.67 -13.12
N LEU A 81 4.30 -11.17 -12.55
CA LEU A 81 5.65 -10.94 -13.08
C LEU A 81 5.89 -11.92 -14.22
N LEU A 82 5.82 -11.41 -15.45
CA LEU A 82 5.90 -12.22 -16.67
C LEU A 82 7.34 -12.50 -17.09
N ARG A 83 8.23 -11.53 -16.88
CA ARG A 83 9.62 -11.61 -17.34
C ARG A 83 10.53 -10.76 -16.48
N LEU A 84 11.70 -11.30 -16.17
CA LEU A 84 12.82 -10.57 -15.59
C LEU A 84 14.08 -11.19 -16.16
N ASP A 85 14.78 -10.46 -17.01
CA ASP A 85 15.97 -10.93 -17.70
C ASP A 85 17.11 -9.96 -17.48
N THR A 86 18.33 -10.47 -17.49
CA THR A 86 19.56 -9.67 -17.50
C THR A 86 20.44 -10.13 -18.65
N GLN A 87 20.84 -9.17 -19.47
CA GLN A 87 21.80 -9.35 -20.56
C GLN A 87 23.09 -8.66 -20.17
N ARG A 88 24.22 -9.35 -20.35
CA ARG A 88 25.55 -8.81 -20.11
C ARG A 88 26.24 -8.57 -21.44
N THR A 89 26.80 -7.39 -21.63
CA THR A 89 27.47 -7.00 -22.87
C THR A 89 28.70 -6.17 -22.53
N GLY A 90 29.89 -6.74 -22.73
CA GLY A 90 31.14 -6.12 -22.33
C GLY A 90 31.16 -5.83 -20.82
N SER A 91 31.42 -4.57 -20.46
CA SER A 91 31.41 -4.08 -19.07
C SER A 91 30.04 -3.68 -18.55
N ARG A 92 28.95 -3.87 -19.31
CA ARG A 92 27.60 -3.46 -18.91
C ARG A 92 26.68 -4.64 -18.64
N ALA A 93 25.75 -4.46 -17.72
CA ALA A 93 24.61 -5.33 -17.51
C ALA A 93 23.31 -4.54 -17.70
N GLN A 94 22.46 -5.01 -18.60
CA GLN A 94 21.13 -4.47 -18.82
C GLN A 94 20.08 -5.47 -18.32
N SER A 95 19.22 -5.04 -17.42
CA SER A 95 18.09 -5.82 -16.93
C SER A 95 16.78 -5.28 -17.50
N SER A 96 15.85 -6.17 -17.83
CA SER A 96 14.52 -5.82 -18.32
C SER A 96 13.44 -6.59 -17.57
N CYS A 97 12.35 -5.91 -17.26
CA CYS A 97 11.23 -6.47 -16.51
C CYS A 97 9.91 -6.20 -17.23
N LEU A 98 9.02 -7.19 -17.22
CA LEU A 98 7.66 -7.12 -17.76
C LEU A 98 6.66 -7.60 -16.72
N VAL A 99 5.70 -6.74 -16.40
CA VAL A 99 4.61 -7.01 -15.44
C VAL A 99 3.28 -6.83 -16.17
N SER A 100 2.34 -7.71 -15.86
CA SER A 100 0.93 -7.55 -16.23
C SER A 100 0.11 -7.51 -14.96
N ALA A 101 -0.96 -6.74 -14.94
CA ALA A 101 -1.94 -6.77 -13.88
C ALA A 101 -3.35 -6.73 -14.46
N THR A 102 -4.30 -7.40 -13.81
CA THR A 102 -5.71 -7.31 -14.13
C THR A 102 -6.45 -6.73 -12.95
N LEU A 103 -7.37 -5.81 -13.21
CA LEU A 103 -8.28 -5.26 -12.23
C LEU A 103 -9.66 -5.85 -12.51
N GLN A 104 -10.27 -6.47 -11.50
CA GLN A 104 -11.55 -7.16 -11.62
C GLN A 104 -12.45 -6.76 -10.46
N LYS A 105 -13.75 -6.78 -10.68
CA LYS A 105 -14.73 -6.73 -9.59
C LYS A 105 -14.80 -8.10 -8.91
N LYS A 106 -15.29 -8.16 -7.67
CA LYS A 106 -15.49 -9.42 -6.93
C LYS A 106 -16.37 -10.46 -7.63
N ASN A 107 -17.28 -10.02 -8.52
CA ASN A 107 -18.09 -10.92 -9.34
C ASN A 107 -17.34 -11.49 -10.57
N GLY A 108 -16.04 -11.20 -10.71
CA GLY A 108 -15.19 -11.64 -11.81
C GLY A 108 -15.23 -10.75 -13.06
N ALA A 109 -16.03 -9.67 -13.07
CA ALA A 109 -16.07 -8.76 -14.20
C ALA A 109 -14.72 -8.03 -14.36
N LEU A 110 -14.11 -8.16 -15.53
CA LEU A 110 -12.85 -7.51 -15.85
C LEU A 110 -13.06 -6.00 -16.05
N VAL A 111 -12.35 -5.19 -15.28
CA VAL A 111 -12.34 -3.72 -15.40
C VAL A 111 -11.22 -3.29 -16.33
N ALA A 112 -10.01 -3.82 -16.13
CA ALA A 112 -8.85 -3.44 -16.93
C ALA A 112 -7.76 -4.52 -16.97
N VAL A 113 -6.97 -4.48 -18.04
CA VAL A 113 -5.70 -5.17 -18.15
C VAL A 113 -4.61 -4.11 -18.31
N LEU A 114 -3.65 -4.11 -17.39
CA LEU A 114 -2.55 -3.17 -17.30
C LEU A 114 -1.26 -3.90 -17.61
N ARG A 115 -0.36 -3.25 -18.36
CA ARG A 115 0.94 -3.82 -18.68
C ARG A 115 2.02 -2.76 -18.51
N GLY A 116 3.07 -3.12 -17.77
CA GLY A 116 4.22 -2.28 -17.55
C GLY A 116 5.51 -2.99 -17.94
N ARG A 117 6.41 -2.23 -18.54
CA ARG A 117 7.75 -2.68 -18.88
C ARG A 117 8.74 -1.64 -18.39
N ALA A 118 9.89 -2.08 -17.92
CA ALA A 118 11.02 -1.20 -17.67
C ALA A 118 12.35 -1.89 -17.97
N ARG A 119 13.39 -1.07 -18.11
CA ARG A 119 14.78 -1.49 -18.27
C ARG A 119 15.64 -0.67 -17.32
N ALA A 120 16.72 -1.28 -16.85
CA ALA A 120 17.80 -0.62 -16.10
C ALA A 120 19.14 -1.12 -16.67
N GLU A 121 20.12 -0.25 -16.75
CA GLU A 121 21.44 -0.57 -17.28
C GLU A 121 22.49 0.15 -16.45
N ASP A 122 23.54 -0.59 -16.09
CA ASP A 122 24.69 -0.09 -15.35
C ASP A 122 25.89 -1.02 -15.59
N ASP A 123 26.97 -0.83 -14.84
CA ASP A 123 28.13 -1.71 -14.81
C ASP A 123 27.75 -3.19 -14.54
N ILE A 124 28.56 -4.11 -15.06
CA ILE A 124 28.33 -5.55 -14.94
C ILE A 124 28.23 -6.04 -13.49
N ASN A 125 28.91 -5.36 -12.56
CA ASN A 125 28.88 -5.69 -11.14
C ASN A 125 27.55 -5.29 -10.46
N ALA A 126 26.79 -4.37 -11.06
CA ALA A 126 25.49 -3.89 -10.55
C ALA A 126 24.29 -4.68 -11.12
N ALA A 127 24.52 -5.86 -11.73
CA ALA A 127 23.46 -6.64 -12.38
C ALA A 127 22.26 -6.95 -11.47
N SER A 128 22.48 -7.23 -10.18
CA SER A 128 21.39 -7.50 -9.23
C SER A 128 20.56 -6.25 -8.94
N ASP A 129 21.23 -5.11 -8.74
CA ASP A 129 20.58 -3.83 -8.51
C ASP A 129 19.79 -3.38 -9.75
N ASN A 130 20.31 -3.65 -10.95
CA ASN A 130 19.60 -3.41 -12.22
C ASN A 130 18.32 -4.25 -12.31
N GLU A 131 18.35 -5.52 -11.92
CA GLU A 131 17.13 -6.34 -11.87
C GLU A 131 16.07 -5.72 -10.95
N MET A 132 16.48 -5.28 -9.75
CA MET A 132 15.57 -4.68 -8.78
C MET A 132 15.05 -3.32 -9.26
N ALA A 133 15.89 -2.50 -9.85
CA ALA A 133 15.51 -1.22 -10.44
C ALA A 133 14.49 -1.40 -11.58
N ALA A 134 14.76 -2.34 -12.50
CA ALA A 134 13.84 -2.68 -13.58
C ALA A 134 12.51 -3.21 -13.05
N LEU A 135 12.52 -4.07 -12.02
CA LEU A 135 11.29 -4.58 -11.39
C LEU A 135 10.46 -3.46 -10.78
N ARG A 136 11.06 -2.61 -9.94
CA ARG A 136 10.36 -1.48 -9.30
C ARG A 136 9.76 -0.52 -10.33
N ALA A 137 10.52 -0.22 -11.38
CA ALA A 137 10.07 0.67 -12.45
C ALA A 137 8.93 0.04 -13.26
N ALA A 138 8.99 -1.27 -13.56
CA ALA A 138 7.93 -1.98 -14.28
C ALA A 138 6.63 -2.02 -13.45
N VAL A 139 6.71 -2.35 -12.16
CA VAL A 139 5.55 -2.33 -11.24
C VAL A 139 4.91 -0.95 -11.20
N ARG A 140 5.72 0.09 -10.98
CA ARG A 140 5.25 1.49 -10.96
C ARG A 140 4.57 1.86 -12.28
N SER A 141 5.18 1.49 -13.41
CA SER A 141 4.64 1.75 -14.75
C SER A 141 3.28 1.08 -14.93
N THR A 142 3.14 -0.20 -14.54
CA THR A 142 1.87 -0.93 -14.60
C THR A 142 0.78 -0.25 -13.77
N LEU A 143 1.07 0.06 -12.50
CA LEU A 143 0.05 0.50 -11.55
C LEU A 143 -0.35 1.97 -11.73
N ARG A 144 0.47 2.79 -12.40
CA ARG A 144 0.09 4.16 -12.82
C ARG A 144 -1.15 4.19 -13.72
N GLY A 145 -1.50 3.09 -14.39
CA GLY A 145 -2.71 2.99 -15.19
C GLY A 145 -4.00 2.83 -14.37
N ILE A 146 -3.93 2.50 -13.07
CA ILE A 146 -5.12 2.23 -12.25
C ILE A 146 -6.07 3.43 -12.20
N PRO A 147 -5.64 4.67 -11.86
CA PRO A 147 -6.56 5.80 -11.79
C PRO A 147 -7.25 6.12 -13.11
N GLN A 148 -6.59 5.89 -14.24
CA GLN A 148 -7.16 6.12 -15.57
C GLN A 148 -8.19 5.06 -15.93
N ALA A 149 -7.99 3.81 -15.49
CA ALA A 149 -8.91 2.70 -15.72
C ALA A 149 -10.19 2.77 -14.86
N LEU A 150 -10.20 3.62 -13.82
CA LEU A 150 -11.32 3.79 -12.88
C LEU A 150 -12.12 5.09 -13.10
N ARG A 151 -11.75 5.88 -14.12
CA ARG A 151 -12.50 7.04 -14.59
C ARG A 151 -13.49 6.62 -15.67
#